data_AF-A0AAA9TN33-F1
#
_entry.id   AF-A0AAA9TN33-F1
#
_cell.length_a   1.000
_cell.length_b   1.000
_cell.length_c   1.000
_cell.angle_alpha   90.00
_cell.angle_beta   90.00
_cell.angle_gamma   90.00
#
_symmetry.space_group_name_H-M   'P 1'
#
loop_
_entity.id
_entity.type
_entity.pdbx_description
1 polymer ?
#
loop_
_entity_poly.entity_id
_entity_poly.type
_entity_poly.pdbx_seq_one_letter_code
_entity_poly.pdbx_strand_id
1 'polypeptide(L)'
;MTNLDSILKSRDITLPTTKVHLVKAMVFPVVMYGCESWTTKKAKHGRINAFELWCWRRLLRVSWTARRSNQSILKEISPGCSLEGLMLKLKLQYFGHLMRRIDSLENPSDAGRDWVQEEKRTTEAEIAGWHH
;
A
#
# COMPACT_ATOMS: atom_id res chain seq x y z
N MET A 1 -6.90 21.19 -14.68
CA MET A 1 -6.37 20.27 -13.64
C MET A 1 -5.07 20.80 -13.01
N THR A 2 -5.02 22.06 -12.55
CA THR A 2 -3.78 22.73 -12.09
C THR A 2 -3.72 22.97 -10.58
N ASN A 3 -4.83 22.80 -9.86
CA ASN A 3 -4.95 23.18 -8.45
C ASN A 3 -4.23 22.22 -7.48
N LEU A 4 -4.19 20.91 -7.78
CA LEU A 4 -3.55 19.92 -6.91
C LEU A 4 -2.04 20.05 -6.87
N ASP A 5 -1.42 20.38 -8.00
CA ASP A 5 0.03 20.52 -8.11
C ASP A 5 0.53 21.75 -7.31
N SER A 6 -0.21 22.85 -7.32
CA SER A 6 0.08 24.02 -6.47
C SER A 6 -0.13 23.73 -4.98
N ILE A 7 -1.14 22.93 -4.61
CA ILE A 7 -1.43 22.53 -3.22
C ILE A 7 -0.33 21.60 -2.69
N LEU A 8 0.15 20.66 -3.49
CA LEU A 8 1.25 19.79 -3.09
C LEU A 8 2.56 20.58 -2.96
N LYS A 9 2.80 21.58 -3.83
CA LYS A 9 4.02 22.39 -3.88
C LYS A 9 4.11 23.53 -2.84
N SER A 10 2.98 24.02 -2.33
CA SER A 10 2.95 25.14 -1.39
C SER A 10 3.62 24.80 -0.05
N ARG A 11 4.33 25.74 0.56
CA ARG A 11 5.05 25.52 1.83
C ARG A 11 4.15 25.71 3.05
N ASP A 12 3.06 26.45 2.87
CA ASP A 12 2.32 27.11 3.96
C ASP A 12 1.05 26.38 4.40
N ILE A 13 0.71 25.24 3.78
CA ILE A 13 -0.43 24.42 4.22
C ILE A 13 -0.04 23.73 5.52
N THR A 14 -0.73 24.12 6.57
CA THR A 14 -0.32 24.10 7.98
C THR A 14 -0.14 22.72 8.62
N LEU A 15 -0.26 21.61 7.90
CA LEU A 15 -0.13 20.27 8.49
C LEU A 15 0.49 19.27 7.49
N PRO A 16 1.74 18.80 7.73
CA PRO A 16 2.30 17.64 7.04
C PRO A 16 1.33 16.46 7.03
N THR A 17 0.57 16.29 8.11
CA THR A 17 -0.52 15.32 8.27
C THR A 17 -1.62 15.45 7.23
N THR A 18 -2.10 16.65 6.89
CA THR A 18 -3.15 16.83 5.87
C THR A 18 -2.64 16.45 4.47
N LYS A 19 -1.40 16.81 4.16
CA LYS A 19 -0.79 16.40 2.88
C LYS A 19 -0.52 14.89 2.82
N VAL A 20 -0.10 14.29 3.93
CA VAL A 20 0.05 12.83 4.04
C VAL A 20 -1.29 12.15 3.79
N HIS A 21 -2.38 12.63 4.39
CA HIS A 21 -3.73 12.11 4.12
C HIS A 21 -4.14 12.30 2.67
N LEU A 22 -3.83 13.43 2.04
CA LEU A 22 -4.14 13.67 0.62
C LEU A 22 -3.38 12.70 -0.30
N VAL A 23 -2.08 12.50 -0.07
CA VAL A 23 -1.28 11.53 -0.83
C VAL A 23 -1.82 10.12 -0.61
N LYS A 24 -2.18 9.76 0.62
CA LYS A 24 -2.80 8.47 0.94
C LYS A 24 -4.15 8.28 0.26
N ALA A 25 -4.96 9.34 0.10
CA ALA A 25 -6.27 9.24 -0.54
C ALA A 25 -6.20 9.24 -2.07
N MET A 26 -5.20 9.89 -2.67
CA MET A 26 -5.13 10.08 -4.12
C MET A 26 -4.11 9.17 -4.81
N VAL A 27 -2.94 8.97 -4.21
CA VAL A 27 -1.82 8.24 -4.81
C VAL A 27 -1.88 6.75 -4.47
N PHE A 28 -2.22 6.41 -3.22
CA PHE A 28 -2.20 5.01 -2.80
C PHE A 28 -3.25 4.17 -3.54
N PRO A 29 -4.51 4.61 -3.77
CA PRO A 29 -5.49 3.81 -4.54
C PRO A 29 -5.05 3.52 -5.97
N VAL A 30 -4.36 4.47 -6.64
CA VAL A 30 -3.86 4.28 -8.01
C VAL A 30 -2.78 3.19 -8.04
N VAL A 31 -1.88 3.20 -7.07
CA VAL A 31 -0.81 2.21 -6.95
C VAL A 31 -1.37 0.85 -6.53
N MET A 32 -2.33 0.85 -5.59
CA MET A 32 -3.08 -0.33 -5.14
C MET A 32 -3.75 -1.04 -6.30
N TYR A 33 -4.48 -0.30 -7.15
CA TYR A 33 -5.15 -0.86 -8.33
C TYR A 33 -4.16 -1.50 -9.31
N GLY A 34 -2.99 -0.88 -9.51
CA GLY A 34 -1.91 -1.48 -10.29
C GLY A 34 -1.34 -2.77 -9.68
N CYS A 35 -1.38 -2.89 -8.35
CA CYS A 35 -0.92 -4.08 -7.63
C CYS A 35 -1.94 -5.24 -7.63
N GLU A 36 -3.25 -4.96 -7.69
CA GLU A 36 -4.29 -6.00 -7.82
C GLU A 36 -4.12 -6.85 -9.08
N SER A 37 -3.62 -6.23 -10.16
CA SER A 37 -3.35 -6.92 -11.44
C SER A 37 -2.02 -7.68 -11.46
N TRP A 38 -1.22 -7.63 -10.39
CA TRP A 38 0.16 -8.14 -10.37
C TRP A 38 0.35 -9.24 -9.32
N THR A 39 0.78 -10.44 -9.73
CA THR A 39 1.30 -11.46 -8.82
C THR A 39 2.42 -10.87 -7.97
N THR A 40 2.22 -10.79 -6.65
CA THR A 40 3.03 -9.96 -5.75
C THR A 40 4.31 -10.71 -5.33
N LYS A 41 5.19 -11.03 -6.28
CA LYS A 41 6.50 -11.64 -5.98
C LYS A 41 7.37 -10.70 -5.12
N LYS A 42 8.28 -11.26 -4.31
CA LYS A 42 9.27 -10.52 -3.45
C LYS A 42 9.93 -9.32 -4.16
N ALA A 43 10.22 -9.43 -5.46
CA ALA A 43 10.83 -8.34 -6.25
C ALA A 43 10.00 -7.04 -6.32
N LYS A 44 8.67 -7.10 -6.11
CA LYS A 44 7.82 -5.91 -6.14
C LYS A 44 7.85 -5.12 -4.83
N HIS A 45 8.28 -5.73 -3.73
CA HIS A 45 8.32 -5.08 -2.41
C HIS A 45 9.36 -3.97 -2.38
N GLY A 46 10.55 -4.24 -2.93
CA GLY A 46 11.59 -3.23 -3.08
C GLY A 46 11.12 -2.03 -3.91
N ARG A 47 10.29 -2.27 -4.93
CA ARG A 47 9.72 -1.20 -5.78
C ARG A 47 8.65 -0.39 -5.04
N ILE A 48 7.79 -1.05 -4.28
CA ILE A 48 6.72 -0.40 -3.48
C ILE A 48 7.35 0.45 -2.37
N ASN A 49 8.32 -0.08 -1.63
CA ASN A 49 9.03 0.66 -0.59
C ASN A 49 9.86 1.82 -1.17
N ALA A 50 10.54 1.61 -2.29
CA ALA A 50 11.24 2.69 -3.00
C ALA A 50 10.28 3.78 -3.48
N PHE A 51 9.10 3.40 -3.98
CA PHE A 51 8.04 4.32 -4.39
C PHE A 51 7.47 5.11 -3.21
N GLU A 52 7.20 4.45 -2.08
CA GLU A 52 6.73 5.09 -0.86
C GLU A 52 7.74 6.14 -0.38
N LEU A 53 9.02 5.78 -0.30
CA LEU A 53 10.11 6.69 0.07
C LEU A 53 10.29 7.83 -0.94
N TRP A 54 10.09 7.57 -2.23
CA TRP A 54 10.13 8.61 -3.27
C TRP A 54 9.01 9.62 -3.08
N CYS A 55 7.77 9.17 -2.82
CA CYS A 55 6.62 10.03 -2.52
C CYS A 55 6.89 10.91 -1.29
N TRP A 56 7.42 10.32 -0.22
CA TRP A 56 7.76 11.04 1.00
C TRP A 56 8.88 12.06 0.82
N ARG A 57 9.96 11.72 0.10
CA ARG A 57 11.02 12.68 -0.25
C ARG A 57 10.50 13.84 -1.10
N ARG A 58 9.62 13.54 -2.05
CA ARG A 58 8.98 14.56 -2.90
C ARG A 58 8.10 15.50 -2.07
N LEU A 59 7.36 14.96 -1.11
CA LEU A 59 6.49 15.71 -0.21
C LEU A 59 7.29 16.63 0.73
N LEU A 60 8.37 16.10 1.34
CA LEU A 60 9.24 16.86 2.24
C LEU A 60 10.24 17.76 1.51
N ARG A 61 10.28 17.70 0.16
CA ARG A 61 11.25 18.43 -0.68
C ARG A 61 12.71 18.23 -0.23
N VAL A 62 13.02 17.04 0.30
CA VAL A 62 14.38 16.70 0.74
C VAL A 62 15.27 16.64 -0.49
N SER A 63 16.28 17.53 -0.55
CA SER A 63 17.26 17.46 -1.63
C SER A 63 18.02 16.13 -1.54
N TRP A 64 18.34 15.55 -2.69
CA TRP A 64 19.12 14.31 -2.72
C TRP A 64 20.51 14.50 -2.06
N THR A 65 21.03 15.75 -2.07
CA THR A 65 22.28 16.18 -1.44
C THR A 65 22.25 16.13 0.09
N ALA A 66 21.07 16.23 0.71
CA ALA A 66 20.93 16.23 2.16
C ALA A 66 21.33 14.89 2.82
N ARG A 67 21.59 13.82 2.03
CA ARG A 67 22.01 12.48 2.51
C ARG A 67 21.21 11.97 3.71
N ARG A 68 19.93 12.33 3.80
CA ARG A 68 19.03 11.93 4.89
C ARG A 68 18.72 10.43 4.80
N SER A 69 18.79 9.76 5.95
CA SER A 69 18.49 8.33 6.05
C SER A 69 16.99 8.07 5.82
N ASN A 70 16.66 6.95 5.16
CA ASN A 70 15.26 6.54 4.94
C ASN A 70 14.49 6.45 6.26
N GLN A 71 15.13 5.94 7.31
CA GLN A 71 14.51 5.84 8.62
C GLN A 71 14.19 7.20 9.25
N SER A 72 15.06 8.21 9.11
CA SER A 72 14.76 9.56 9.61
C SER A 72 13.51 10.16 8.95
N ILE A 73 13.38 9.96 7.64
CA ILE A 73 12.23 10.45 6.85
C ILE A 73 10.94 9.77 7.29
N LEU A 74 10.97 8.45 7.49
CA LEU A 74 9.81 7.69 7.95
C LEU A 74 9.41 8.07 9.38
N LYS A 75 10.37 8.34 10.28
CA LYS A 75 10.10 8.82 11.64
C LYS A 75 9.48 10.23 11.65
N GLU A 76 9.94 11.10 10.76
CA GLU A 76 9.45 12.49 10.65
C GLU A 76 8.02 12.57 10.11
N ILE A 77 7.66 11.72 9.15
CA ILE A 77 6.30 11.66 8.61
C ILE A 77 5.37 10.84 9.52
N SER A 78 5.90 9.80 10.17
CA SER A 78 5.16 8.81 10.95
C SER A 78 3.81 8.46 10.30
N PRO A 79 3.81 7.89 9.08
CA PRO A 79 2.58 7.54 8.43
C PRO A 79 2.03 6.34 9.21
N GLY A 80 1.02 6.54 10.06
CA GLY A 80 0.48 5.49 10.94
C GLY A 80 0.06 4.17 10.28
N CYS A 81 0.06 4.11 8.94
CA CYS A 81 0.10 2.88 8.13
C CYS A 81 1.04 3.10 6.94
N SER A 82 1.93 2.13 6.65
CA SER A 82 2.73 2.06 5.43
C SER A 82 1.86 1.66 4.22
N LEU A 83 2.34 1.92 3.01
CA LEU A 83 1.64 1.51 1.78
C LEU A 83 1.48 -0.02 1.73
N GLU A 84 2.51 -0.74 2.17
CA GLU A 84 2.51 -2.19 2.28
C GLU A 84 1.49 -2.70 3.32
N GLY A 85 1.38 -2.05 4.47
CA GLY A 85 0.37 -2.40 5.48
C GLY A 85 -1.05 -2.14 4.96
N LEU A 86 -1.25 -1.10 4.16
CA LEU A 86 -2.53 -0.83 3.50
C LEU A 86 -2.85 -1.89 2.44
N MET A 87 -1.85 -2.31 1.66
CA MET A 87 -1.98 -3.39 0.68
C MET A 87 -2.41 -4.70 1.35
N LEU A 88 -1.72 -5.07 2.42
CA LEU A 88 -2.01 -6.28 3.17
C LEU A 88 -3.42 -6.24 3.76
N LYS A 89 -3.82 -5.11 4.35
CA LYS A 89 -5.16 -4.91 4.91
C LYS A 89 -6.25 -5.08 3.86
N LEU A 90 -6.06 -4.52 2.66
CA LEU A 90 -7.04 -4.63 1.58
C LEU A 90 -7.12 -6.06 1.03
N LYS A 91 -5.99 -6.74 0.84
CA LYS A 91 -5.97 -8.18 0.50
C LYS A 91 -6.77 -8.97 1.53
N LEU A 92 -6.46 -8.82 2.82
CA LEU A 92 -7.17 -9.52 3.90
C LEU A 92 -8.67 -9.20 3.96
N GLN A 93 -9.07 -7.95 3.72
CA GLN A 93 -10.48 -7.58 3.62
C GLN A 93 -11.18 -8.26 2.44
N TYR A 94 -10.52 -8.31 1.28
CA TYR A 94 -11.03 -9.00 0.09
C TYR A 94 -11.18 -10.51 0.34
N PHE A 95 -10.16 -11.16 0.93
CA PHE A 95 -10.25 -12.57 1.35
C PHE A 95 -11.37 -12.80 2.35
N GLY A 96 -11.50 -11.94 3.36
CA GLY A 96 -12.57 -12.04 4.35
C GLY A 96 -13.96 -11.89 3.72
N HIS A 97 -14.10 -11.07 2.67
CA HIS A 97 -15.34 -10.96 1.90
C HIS A 97 -15.61 -12.23 1.07
N LEU A 98 -14.59 -12.77 0.40
CA LEU A 98 -14.70 -14.00 -0.38
C LEU A 98 -15.08 -15.21 0.47
N MET A 99 -14.41 -15.40 1.62
CA MET A 99 -14.72 -16.50 2.55
C MET A 99 -16.17 -16.39 3.05
N ARG A 100 -16.60 -15.20 3.47
CA ARG A 100 -17.97 -14.99 3.94
C ARG A 100 -19.03 -15.26 2.85
N ARG A 101 -18.70 -14.99 1.58
CA ARG A 101 -19.58 -15.30 0.44
C ARG A 101 -19.64 -16.80 0.17
N ILE A 102 -18.50 -17.51 0.26
CA ILE A 102 -18.44 -18.96 0.10
C ILE A 102 -19.18 -19.68 1.23
N ASP A 103 -19.03 -19.22 2.48
CA ASP A 103 -19.71 -19.81 3.64
C ASP A 103 -21.23 -19.58 3.59
N SER A 104 -21.69 -18.52 2.90
CA SER A 104 -23.11 -18.24 2.70
C SER A 104 -23.77 -19.03 1.55
N LEU A 105 -22.98 -19.75 0.74
CA LEU A 105 -23.50 -20.59 -0.33
C LEU A 105 -23.93 -21.94 0.25
N GLU A 106 -25.19 -22.32 0.03
CA GLU A 106 -25.77 -23.59 0.50
C GLU A 106 -25.06 -24.81 -0.13
N ASN A 107 -24.47 -24.65 -1.32
CA ASN A 107 -23.63 -25.64 -2.01
C ASN A 107 -22.48 -24.97 -2.77
N PRO A 108 -21.36 -24.61 -2.12
CA PRO A 108 -20.19 -24.06 -2.81
C PRO A 108 -19.53 -25.16 -3.66
N SER A 109 -19.21 -24.87 -4.93
CA SER A 109 -18.46 -25.81 -5.76
C SER A 109 -17.09 -26.11 -5.16
N ASP A 110 -16.65 -27.36 -5.17
CA ASP A 110 -15.33 -27.77 -4.66
C ASP A 110 -14.18 -27.01 -5.33
N ALA A 111 -14.29 -26.74 -6.63
CA ALA A 111 -13.34 -25.92 -7.38
C ALA A 111 -13.22 -24.49 -6.82
N GLY A 112 -14.33 -23.90 -6.36
CA GLY A 112 -14.34 -22.57 -5.76
C GLY A 112 -13.69 -22.53 -4.37
N ARG A 113 -13.83 -23.62 -3.58
CA ARG A 113 -13.15 -23.76 -2.29
C ARG A 113 -11.65 -23.98 -2.47
N ASP A 114 -11.25 -24.82 -3.41
CA ASP A 114 -9.84 -25.09 -3.72
C ASP A 114 -9.13 -23.84 -4.23
N TRP A 115 -9.77 -23.06 -5.11
CA TRP A 115 -9.25 -21.78 -5.58
C TRP A 115 -9.02 -20.80 -4.42
N VAL A 116 -9.99 -20.65 -3.51
CA VAL A 116 -9.82 -19.75 -2.35
C VAL A 116 -8.76 -20.26 -1.38
N GLN A 117 -8.61 -21.57 -1.22
CA GLN A 117 -7.56 -22.16 -0.38
C GLN A 117 -6.17 -22.01 -1.01
N GLU A 118 -6.04 -22.07 -2.34
CA GLU A 118 -4.80 -21.77 -3.07
C GLU A 118 -4.43 -20.29 -2.95
N GLU A 119 -5.39 -19.40 -3.15
CA GLU A 119 -5.20 -17.95 -3.03
C GLU A 119 -4.87 -17.55 -1.56
N LYS A 120 -5.42 -18.27 -0.58
CA LYS A 120 -5.06 -18.13 0.85
C LYS A 120 -3.64 -18.61 1.12
N ARG A 121 -3.24 -19.78 0.61
CA ARG A 121 -1.87 -20.31 0.79
C ARG A 121 -0.82 -19.42 0.14
N THR A 122 -1.11 -18.88 -1.04
CA THR A 122 -0.21 -17.93 -1.73
C THR A 122 -0.07 -16.62 -0.95
N THR A 123 -1.15 -16.09 -0.37
CA THR A 123 -1.06 -14.89 0.46
C THR A 123 -0.43 -15.12 1.83
N GLU A 124 -0.64 -16.27 2.46
CA GLU A 124 0.08 -16.65 3.69
C GLU A 124 1.58 -16.85 3.42
N ALA A 125 1.95 -17.48 2.31
CA ALA A 125 3.33 -17.63 1.86
C ALA A 125 3.97 -16.29 1.47
N GLU A 126 3.19 -15.37 0.90
CA GLU A 126 3.58 -13.98 0.75
C GLU A 126 3.87 -13.42 2.14
N ILE A 127 2.89 -13.26 3.04
CA ILE A 127 3.05 -12.65 4.38
C ILE A 127 4.22 -13.25 5.18
N ALA A 128 4.39 -14.58 5.16
CA ALA A 128 5.51 -15.25 5.83
C ALA A 128 6.88 -14.85 5.25
N GLY A 129 6.94 -14.60 3.94
CA GLY A 129 8.12 -14.08 3.27
C GLY A 129 8.44 -12.61 3.56
N TRP A 130 7.57 -11.89 4.28
CA TRP A 130 7.73 -10.47 4.65
C TRP A 130 8.31 -10.31 6.06
N HIS A 131 8.20 -11.35 6.90
CA HIS A 131 8.73 -11.36 8.27
C HIS A 131 10.20 -11.80 8.38
N HIS A 132 10.91 -11.97 7.27
CA HIS A 132 12.27 -12.52 7.25
C HIS A 132 13.26 -11.74 6.37
#